data_AF-A0A368H5P1-F1
#
_entry.id   AF-A0A368H5P1-F1
#
_cell.length_a   1.000
_cell.length_b   1.000
_cell.length_c   1.000
_cell.angle_alpha   90.00
_cell.angle_beta   90.00
_cell.angle_gamma   90.00
#
_symmetry.space_group_name_H-M   'P 1'
#
loop_
_entity.id
_entity.type
_entity.pdbx_description
1 polymer ?
#
loop_
_entity_poly.entity_id
_entity_poly.type
_entity_poly.pdbx_seq_one_letter_code
_entity_poly.pdbx_strand_id
1 'polypeptide(L)'
;MNWGGKDVYRKQSIELARSKYPKRNAKEIRAIAEQEFNQASKIFFMRTLEKAIELRPKALWGLYDFPFCNAKAGDIEGDFECSKDAQRYNDEMDFIYNTTRVLYPSIYLNGKKSPEQNFRFIRALLTETRRIANAQRRRMNYYVYTKFEYDPYENYDWFYGNEDICNTMKLPGDLGGSGLVLWSTSKNMRMRCANIGGFMKETLGPFLQAIKKQSNNCRQTMCYGNGNCVLKKPLKKCYKSMKNLENYTCRCDRGYGGPDCLQEVKEHHLETNRAF
;
A
#
# COMPACT_ATOMS: atom_id res chain seq x y z
N MET A 1 10.01 -12.83 9.44
CA MET A 1 8.76 -12.98 8.63
C MET A 1 8.87 -13.95 7.43
N ASN A 2 9.83 -14.88 7.43
CA ASN A 2 10.03 -15.81 6.30
C ASN A 2 9.36 -17.17 6.57
N TRP A 3 8.06 -17.25 6.26
CA TRP A 3 7.22 -18.44 6.50
C TRP A 3 6.81 -19.13 5.19
N GLY A 4 6.21 -20.33 5.28
CA GLY A 4 5.76 -21.10 4.12
C GLY A 4 6.92 -21.43 3.18
N GLY A 5 6.76 -21.19 1.88
CA GLY A 5 7.83 -21.40 0.90
C GLY A 5 9.10 -20.58 1.15
N LYS A 6 9.02 -19.50 1.93
CA LYS A 6 10.19 -18.68 2.32
C LYS A 6 10.97 -19.26 3.51
N ASP A 7 10.51 -20.34 4.12
CA ASP A 7 11.19 -20.98 5.26
C ASP A 7 12.62 -21.43 4.95
N VAL A 8 12.93 -21.68 3.67
CA VAL A 8 14.28 -22.00 3.20
C VAL A 8 15.32 -20.98 3.66
N TYR A 9 14.99 -19.68 3.70
CA TYR A 9 15.92 -18.65 4.16
C TYR A 9 16.27 -18.79 5.64
N ARG A 10 15.30 -19.21 6.48
CA ARG A 10 15.54 -19.45 7.90
C ARG A 10 16.42 -20.66 8.12
N LYS A 11 16.11 -21.76 7.42
CA LYS A 11 16.88 -23.03 7.48
C LYS A 11 18.33 -22.80 7.09
N GLN A 12 18.57 -22.13 5.97
CA GLN A 12 19.91 -21.84 5.47
C GLN A 12 20.68 -20.87 6.38
N SER A 13 20.01 -19.87 6.96
CA SER A 13 20.64 -18.97 7.94
C SER A 13 21.09 -19.72 9.20
N ILE A 14 20.27 -20.67 9.70
CA ILE A 14 20.60 -21.52 10.85
C ILE A 14 21.78 -22.44 10.53
N GLU A 15 21.80 -23.04 9.34
CA GLU A 15 22.89 -23.91 8.88
C GLU A 15 24.21 -23.15 8.78
N LEU A 16 24.19 -21.95 8.19
CA LEU A 16 25.34 -21.06 8.11
C LEU A 16 25.83 -20.61 9.49
N ALA A 17 24.92 -20.25 10.40
CA ALA A 17 25.31 -19.88 11.76
C ALA A 17 25.94 -21.08 12.50
N ARG A 18 25.40 -22.29 12.32
CA ARG A 18 25.94 -23.51 12.95
C ARG A 18 27.36 -23.83 12.45
N SER A 19 27.64 -23.65 11.16
CA SER A 19 28.99 -23.89 10.62
C SER A 19 30.01 -22.88 11.12
N LYS A 20 29.62 -21.60 11.31
CA LYS A 20 30.48 -20.55 11.87
C LYS A 20 30.71 -20.68 13.38
N TYR A 21 29.70 -21.15 14.13
CA TYR A 21 29.73 -21.18 15.59
C TYR A 21 29.45 -22.59 16.16
N PRO A 22 30.28 -23.61 15.87
CA PRO A 22 29.97 -25.02 16.12
C PRO A 22 29.81 -25.39 17.60
N LYS A 23 30.34 -24.57 18.52
CA LYS A 23 30.27 -24.79 19.97
C LYS A 23 29.00 -24.21 20.63
N ARG A 24 28.20 -23.42 19.91
CA ARG A 24 27.00 -22.77 20.44
C ARG A 24 25.82 -23.74 20.46
N ASN A 25 24.92 -23.57 21.42
CA ASN A 25 23.72 -24.39 21.50
C ASN A 25 22.66 -23.97 20.46
N ALA A 26 21.64 -24.80 20.25
CA ALA A 26 20.62 -24.56 19.23
C ALA A 26 19.83 -23.25 19.40
N LYS A 27 19.61 -22.78 20.64
CA LYS A 27 18.90 -21.52 20.91
C LYS A 27 19.75 -20.33 20.51
N GLU A 28 21.03 -20.34 20.88
CA GLU A 28 22.00 -19.31 20.50
C GLU A 28 22.16 -19.26 18.97
N ILE A 29 22.30 -20.41 18.31
CA ILE A 29 22.41 -20.48 16.84
C ILE A 29 21.21 -19.83 16.15
N ARG A 30 19.98 -20.07 16.63
CA ARG A 30 18.77 -19.44 16.05
C ARG A 30 18.78 -17.93 16.22
N ALA A 31 19.16 -17.43 17.40
CA ALA A 31 19.24 -16.00 17.65
C ALA A 31 20.30 -15.32 16.77
N ILE A 32 21.48 -15.94 16.63
CA ILE A 32 22.55 -15.46 15.76
C ILE A 32 22.09 -15.46 14.30
N ALA A 33 21.48 -16.54 13.83
CA ALA A 33 20.99 -16.65 12.46
C ALA A 33 19.95 -15.57 12.13
N GLU A 34 19.02 -15.30 13.04
CA GLU A 34 18.03 -14.23 12.89
C GLU A 34 18.69 -12.85 12.85
N GLN A 35 19.61 -12.57 13.78
CA GLN A 35 20.34 -11.30 13.83
C GLN A 35 21.18 -11.06 12.56
N GLU A 36 21.99 -12.03 12.14
CA GLU A 36 22.82 -11.92 10.94
C GLU A 36 21.97 -11.75 9.68
N PHE A 37 20.90 -12.54 9.53
CA PHE A 37 19.99 -12.43 8.38
C PHE A 37 19.29 -11.07 8.33
N ASN A 38 18.75 -10.60 9.45
CA ASN A 38 18.05 -9.31 9.51
C ASN A 38 19.01 -8.15 9.22
N GLN A 39 20.23 -8.19 9.77
CA GLN A 39 21.25 -7.16 9.52
C GLN A 39 21.67 -7.13 8.04
N ALA A 40 21.97 -8.29 7.46
CA ALA A 40 22.32 -8.39 6.04
C ALA A 40 21.17 -7.92 5.14
N SER A 41 19.93 -8.33 5.45
CA SER A 41 18.74 -7.91 4.70
C SER A 41 18.53 -6.41 4.76
N LYS A 42 18.67 -5.80 5.95
CA LYS A 42 18.57 -4.35 6.14
C LYS A 42 19.57 -3.60 5.27
N ILE A 43 20.83 -4.01 5.29
CA ILE A 43 21.89 -3.42 4.46
C ILE A 43 21.55 -3.54 2.97
N PHE A 44 21.09 -4.72 2.53
CA PHE A 44 20.75 -4.97 1.12
C PHE A 44 19.61 -4.06 0.64
N PHE A 45 18.50 -3.99 1.40
CA PHE A 45 17.37 -3.13 1.05
C PHE A 45 17.76 -1.65 1.02
N MET A 46 18.44 -1.17 2.06
CA MET A 46 18.84 0.24 2.16
C MET A 46 19.79 0.62 1.03
N ARG A 47 20.89 -0.12 0.82
CA ARG A 47 21.86 0.22 -0.24
C ARG A 47 21.26 0.15 -1.64
N THR A 48 20.35 -0.78 -1.88
CA THR A 48 19.65 -0.87 -3.17
C THR A 48 18.76 0.37 -3.39
N LEU A 49 17.97 0.76 -2.40
CA LEU A 49 17.10 1.95 -2.49
C LEU A 49 17.92 3.24 -2.60
N GLU A 50 18.96 3.40 -1.77
CA GLU A 50 19.88 4.53 -1.81
C GLU A 50 20.50 4.66 -3.21
N LYS A 51 21.00 3.55 -3.77
CA LYS A 51 21.61 3.57 -5.10
C LYS A 51 20.59 3.90 -6.19
N ALA A 52 19.38 3.38 -6.10
CA ALA A 52 18.31 3.68 -7.04
C ALA A 52 17.92 5.17 -7.01
N ILE A 53 17.83 5.74 -5.81
CA ILE A 53 17.55 7.17 -5.59
C ILE A 53 18.71 8.03 -6.11
N GLU A 54 19.96 7.67 -5.81
CA GLU A 54 21.15 8.36 -6.31
C GLU A 54 21.14 8.44 -7.85
N LEU A 55 20.86 7.31 -8.52
CA LEU A 55 20.85 7.23 -9.98
C LEU A 55 19.64 7.95 -10.61
N ARG A 56 18.49 7.98 -9.93
CA ARG A 56 17.24 8.57 -10.44
C ARG A 56 16.53 9.34 -9.31
N PRO A 57 17.05 10.53 -8.92
CA PRO A 57 16.60 11.23 -7.72
C PRO A 57 15.19 11.83 -7.84
N LYS A 58 14.67 11.97 -9.07
CA LYS A 58 13.31 12.47 -9.31
C LYS A 58 12.25 11.36 -9.29
N ALA A 59 12.63 10.08 -9.39
CA ALA A 59 11.70 8.96 -9.38
C ALA A 59 11.17 8.65 -7.97
N LEU A 60 9.95 8.11 -7.88
CA LEU A 60 9.31 7.72 -6.63
C LEU A 60 9.72 6.29 -6.25
N TRP A 61 10.90 6.15 -5.63
CA TRP A 61 11.40 4.84 -5.23
C TRP A 61 10.69 4.32 -3.98
N GLY A 62 10.23 3.07 -4.03
CA GLY A 62 9.62 2.38 -2.90
C GLY A 62 9.60 0.88 -3.14
N LEU A 63 9.31 0.11 -2.10
CA LEU A 63 9.18 -1.34 -2.21
C LEU A 63 7.70 -1.73 -2.31
N TYR A 64 7.39 -2.56 -3.30
CA TYR A 64 6.09 -3.21 -3.42
C TYR A 64 5.77 -4.02 -2.16
N ASP A 65 4.50 -4.03 -1.77
CA ASP A 65 3.92 -4.75 -0.61
C ASP A 65 4.17 -4.08 0.76
N PHE A 66 4.86 -2.94 0.80
CA PHE A 66 5.19 -2.25 2.05
C PHE A 66 4.42 -0.93 2.22
N PRO A 67 3.82 -0.69 3.40
CA PRO A 67 3.68 -1.61 4.55
C PRO A 67 2.66 -2.73 4.25
N PHE A 68 2.68 -3.77 5.08
CA PHE A 68 1.82 -4.95 4.93
C PHE A 68 0.85 -5.11 6.12
N CYS A 69 -0.08 -6.08 5.98
CA CYS A 69 -1.02 -6.48 7.02
C CYS A 69 -1.02 -8.02 7.18
N ASN A 70 -1.55 -8.53 8.29
CA ASN A 70 -1.70 -9.98 8.47
C ASN A 70 -2.72 -10.57 7.47
N ALA A 71 -2.47 -11.79 6.99
CA ALA A 71 -3.32 -12.44 5.98
C ALA A 71 -4.79 -12.64 6.41
N LYS A 72 -5.02 -12.75 7.72
CA LYS A 72 -6.34 -12.93 8.33
C LYS A 72 -7.08 -11.62 8.65
N ALA A 73 -6.49 -10.46 8.36
CA ALA A 73 -7.15 -9.18 8.65
C ALA A 73 -8.49 -9.09 7.91
N GLY A 74 -9.52 -8.68 8.66
CA GLY A 74 -10.88 -8.55 8.14
C GLY A 74 -11.67 -9.85 8.00
N ASP A 75 -11.11 -11.01 8.37
CA ASP A 75 -11.82 -12.29 8.34
C ASP A 75 -13.01 -12.28 9.32
N ILE A 76 -12.77 -11.74 10.52
CA ILE A 76 -13.75 -11.60 11.59
C ILE A 76 -14.57 -10.33 11.37
N GLU A 77 -15.89 -10.39 11.62
CA GLU A 77 -16.74 -9.22 11.57
C GLU A 77 -16.33 -8.20 12.64
N GLY A 78 -16.26 -6.92 12.27
CA GLY A 78 -15.81 -5.86 13.17
C GLY A 78 -14.28 -5.68 13.24
N ASP A 79 -13.49 -6.59 12.66
CA ASP A 79 -12.04 -6.43 12.55
C ASP A 79 -11.67 -5.49 11.39
N PHE A 80 -11.10 -4.33 11.73
CA PHE A 80 -10.71 -3.29 10.77
C PHE A 80 -9.26 -2.84 10.94
N GLU A 81 -8.44 -3.61 11.65
CA GLU A 81 -7.05 -3.27 11.95
C GLU A 81 -6.11 -4.40 11.58
N CYS A 82 -4.86 -4.06 11.28
CA CYS A 82 -3.81 -5.07 11.22
C CYS A 82 -3.51 -5.58 12.63
N SER A 83 -3.11 -6.84 12.76
CA SER A 83 -2.73 -7.43 14.04
C SER A 83 -1.59 -6.65 14.70
N LYS A 84 -1.48 -6.73 16.03
CA LYS A 84 -0.40 -6.07 16.78
C LYS A 84 0.99 -6.55 16.35
N ASP A 85 1.12 -7.82 15.96
CA ASP A 85 2.36 -8.33 15.37
C ASP A 85 2.68 -7.67 14.02
N ALA A 86 1.69 -7.52 13.13
CA ALA A 86 1.91 -6.84 11.85
C ALA A 86 2.30 -5.37 12.06
N GLN A 87 1.64 -4.66 12.98
CA GLN A 87 1.99 -3.29 13.35
C GLN A 87 3.44 -3.20 13.87
N ARG A 88 3.81 -4.08 14.80
CA ARG A 88 5.18 -4.16 15.35
C ARG A 88 6.22 -4.47 14.28
N TYR A 89 5.95 -5.41 13.38
CA TYR A 89 6.87 -5.70 12.27
C TYR A 89 7.04 -4.51 11.33
N ASN A 90 5.96 -3.77 11.04
CA ASN A 90 6.08 -2.53 10.28
C ASN A 90 6.94 -1.51 11.04
N ASP A 91 6.76 -1.35 12.36
CA ASP A 91 7.60 -0.44 13.15
C ASP A 91 9.10 -0.84 13.11
N GLU A 92 9.40 -2.13 13.19
CA GLU A 92 10.78 -2.65 13.07
C GLU A 92 11.40 -2.43 11.66
N MET A 93 10.55 -2.20 10.64
CA MET A 93 10.96 -1.92 9.26
C MET A 93 11.10 -0.43 8.94
N ASP A 94 11.11 0.45 9.95
CA ASP A 94 11.27 1.91 9.74
C ASP A 94 12.51 2.27 8.91
N PHE A 95 13.55 1.43 8.91
CA PHE A 95 14.72 1.60 8.03
C PHE A 95 14.36 1.60 6.53
N ILE A 96 13.35 0.84 6.11
CA ILE A 96 12.83 0.85 4.73
C ILE A 96 12.12 2.18 4.49
N TYR A 97 11.20 2.57 5.37
CA TYR A 97 10.36 3.76 5.19
C TYR A 97 11.16 5.06 5.21
N ASN A 98 12.20 5.13 6.04
CA ASN A 98 13.13 6.26 6.07
C ASN A 98 13.91 6.39 4.76
N THR A 99 14.21 5.27 4.08
CA THR A 99 15.02 5.25 2.86
C THR A 99 14.18 5.43 1.59
N THR A 100 12.92 4.97 1.56
CA THR A 100 12.06 5.08 0.36
C THR A 100 11.67 6.54 0.09
N ARG A 101 11.00 6.85 -1.01
CA ARG A 101 10.38 8.16 -1.28
C ARG A 101 8.84 8.10 -1.23
N VAL A 102 8.28 6.90 -1.22
CA VAL A 102 6.85 6.60 -1.35
C VAL A 102 6.56 5.19 -0.79
N LEU A 103 5.31 4.90 -0.43
CA LEU A 103 4.88 3.55 -0.05
C LEU A 103 4.03 2.89 -1.16
N TYR A 104 4.10 1.56 -1.26
CA TYR A 104 3.38 0.78 -2.27
C TYR A 104 2.69 -0.44 -1.65
N PRO A 105 1.68 -0.25 -0.77
CA PRO A 105 0.95 -1.36 -0.19
C PRO A 105 0.15 -2.13 -1.27
N SER A 106 -0.05 -3.43 -1.07
CA SER A 106 -0.79 -4.30 -1.99
C SER A 106 -2.12 -4.74 -1.41
N ILE A 107 -3.22 -4.45 -2.11
CA ILE A 107 -4.59 -4.80 -1.70
C ILE A 107 -5.20 -5.89 -2.60
N TYR A 108 -4.36 -6.78 -3.12
CA TYR A 108 -4.80 -7.80 -4.06
C TYR A 108 -5.85 -8.74 -3.48
N LEU A 109 -6.93 -8.93 -4.24
CA LEU A 109 -7.97 -9.92 -3.95
C LEU A 109 -7.76 -11.17 -4.81
N ASN A 110 -8.19 -12.32 -4.29
CA ASN A 110 -8.04 -13.64 -4.91
C ASN A 110 -9.35 -14.45 -4.97
N GLY A 111 -10.49 -13.80 -4.69
CA GLY A 111 -11.82 -14.40 -4.79
C GLY A 111 -12.17 -15.41 -3.70
N LYS A 112 -11.36 -15.52 -2.64
CA LYS A 112 -11.61 -16.43 -1.50
C LYS A 112 -12.42 -15.81 -0.36
N LYS A 113 -12.58 -14.50 -0.36
CA LYS A 113 -13.23 -13.71 0.71
C LYS A 113 -14.42 -12.96 0.13
N SER A 114 -15.46 -12.75 0.94
CA SER A 114 -16.63 -11.95 0.55
C SER A 114 -16.23 -10.48 0.32
N PRO A 115 -17.03 -9.68 -0.42
CA PRO A 115 -16.78 -8.26 -0.58
C PRO A 115 -16.68 -7.49 0.76
N GLU A 116 -17.41 -7.89 1.79
CA GLU A 116 -17.32 -7.27 3.13
C GLU A 116 -16.00 -7.61 3.83
N GLN A 117 -15.54 -8.87 3.71
CA GLN A 117 -14.22 -9.27 4.23
C GLN A 117 -13.10 -8.52 3.49
N ASN A 118 -13.21 -8.39 2.16
CA ASN A 118 -12.27 -7.62 1.35
C ASN A 118 -12.26 -6.14 1.75
N PHE A 119 -13.44 -5.54 1.95
CA PHE A 119 -13.56 -4.17 2.46
C PHE A 119 -12.81 -3.99 3.79
N ARG A 120 -13.03 -4.91 4.75
CA ARG A 120 -12.37 -4.87 6.07
C ARG A 120 -10.86 -4.99 5.96
N PHE A 121 -10.37 -5.97 5.18
CA PHE A 121 -8.95 -6.15 4.90
C PHE A 121 -8.30 -4.89 4.30
N ILE A 122 -8.91 -4.33 3.25
CA ILE A 122 -8.39 -3.14 2.57
C ILE A 122 -8.37 -1.94 3.51
N ARG A 123 -9.45 -1.75 4.28
CA ARG A 123 -9.50 -0.69 5.29
C ARG A 123 -8.40 -0.86 6.34
N ALA A 124 -8.17 -2.08 6.83
CA ALA A 124 -7.12 -2.37 7.82
C ALA A 124 -5.73 -2.02 7.28
N LEU A 125 -5.39 -2.54 6.09
CA LEU A 125 -4.09 -2.29 5.47
C LEU A 125 -3.87 -0.81 5.14
N LEU A 126 -4.89 -0.10 4.65
CA LEU A 126 -4.75 1.34 4.35
C LEU A 126 -4.71 2.22 5.61
N THR A 127 -5.38 1.80 6.68
CA THR A 127 -5.26 2.46 8.00
C THR A 127 -3.83 2.31 8.51
N GLU A 128 -3.25 1.12 8.42
CA GLU A 128 -1.86 0.88 8.78
C GLU A 128 -0.88 1.62 7.87
N THR A 129 -1.15 1.67 6.56
CA THR A 129 -0.37 2.47 5.61
C THR A 129 -0.36 3.93 6.01
N ARG A 130 -1.51 4.49 6.37
CA ARG A 130 -1.62 5.88 6.83
C ARG A 130 -0.90 6.08 8.16
N ARG A 131 -0.96 5.13 9.10
CA ARG A 131 -0.22 5.19 10.37
C ARG A 131 1.29 5.29 10.12
N ILE A 132 1.83 4.39 9.29
CA ILE A 132 3.25 4.40 8.91
C ILE A 132 3.60 5.72 8.21
N ALA A 133 2.81 6.14 7.22
CA ALA A 133 3.05 7.39 6.49
C ALA A 133 3.07 8.64 7.40
N ASN A 134 2.22 8.69 8.42
CA ASN A 134 2.15 9.79 9.38
C ASN A 134 3.26 9.75 10.43
N ALA A 135 3.82 8.57 10.73
CA ALA A 135 4.95 8.43 11.65
C ALA A 135 6.28 8.89 11.02
N GLN A 136 6.34 8.97 9.69
CA GLN A 136 7.54 9.44 8.99
C GLN A 136 7.74 10.93 9.20
N ARG A 137 9.00 11.33 9.38
CA ARG A 137 9.36 12.75 9.51
C ARG A 137 8.85 13.53 8.32
N ARG A 138 9.05 13.01 7.10
CA ARG A 138 8.61 13.63 5.85
C ARG A 138 7.23 13.16 5.42
N ARG A 139 6.49 14.04 4.74
CA ARG A 139 5.20 13.70 4.15
C ARG A 139 5.37 12.52 3.19
N MET A 140 4.73 11.41 3.52
CA MET A 140 4.70 10.21 2.71
C MET A 140 3.39 10.06 1.93
N ASN A 141 3.55 9.96 0.61
CA ASN A 141 2.49 9.55 -0.29
C ASN A 141 2.53 8.03 -0.45
N TYR A 142 1.41 7.44 -0.84
CA TYR A 142 1.32 6.02 -1.14
C TYR A 142 0.46 5.78 -2.36
N TYR A 143 0.94 4.90 -3.23
CA TYR A 143 0.24 4.45 -4.43
C TYR A 143 -0.10 2.99 -4.25
N VAL A 144 -1.39 2.70 -4.29
CA VAL A 144 -1.89 1.41 -3.84
C VAL A 144 -1.89 0.43 -5.01
N TYR A 145 -1.17 -0.67 -4.86
CA TYR A 145 -1.18 -1.75 -5.84
C TYR A 145 -2.48 -2.53 -5.72
N THR A 146 -3.20 -2.65 -6.82
CA THR A 146 -4.38 -3.51 -6.93
C THR A 146 -4.36 -4.26 -8.26
N LYS A 147 -4.99 -5.43 -8.30
CA LYS A 147 -5.39 -6.03 -9.57
C LYS A 147 -6.80 -5.53 -9.93
N PHE A 148 -7.33 -6.08 -11.00
CA PHE A 148 -8.73 -5.99 -11.39
C PHE A 148 -9.30 -7.38 -11.74
N GLU A 149 -8.52 -8.44 -11.45
CA GLU A 149 -8.76 -9.86 -11.70
C GLU A 149 -8.52 -10.62 -10.39
N TYR A 150 -9.36 -11.61 -10.06
CA TYR A 150 -9.16 -12.44 -8.87
C TYR A 150 -8.01 -13.43 -9.08
N ASP A 151 -8.04 -14.18 -10.18
CA ASP A 151 -7.00 -15.15 -10.51
C ASP A 151 -6.68 -15.22 -12.03
N PRO A 152 -5.85 -14.31 -12.54
CA PRO A 152 -5.52 -14.25 -13.97
C PRO A 152 -4.61 -15.39 -14.45
N TYR A 153 -4.14 -16.27 -13.56
CA TYR A 153 -3.28 -17.39 -13.92
C TYR A 153 -4.09 -18.58 -14.45
N GLU A 154 -5.29 -18.76 -13.91
CA GLU A 154 -6.17 -19.90 -14.16
C GLU A 154 -7.50 -19.48 -14.80
N ASN A 155 -8.00 -18.27 -14.53
CA ASN A 155 -9.30 -17.79 -15.01
C ASN A 155 -9.16 -16.45 -15.76
N TYR A 156 -9.44 -16.46 -17.07
CA TYR A 156 -9.11 -15.36 -18.00
C TYR A 156 -10.18 -14.25 -18.09
N ASP A 157 -11.33 -14.44 -17.46
CA ASP A 157 -12.48 -13.54 -17.45
C ASP A 157 -13.03 -13.31 -16.02
N TRP A 158 -12.34 -13.81 -15.00
CA TRP A 158 -12.75 -13.66 -13.60
C TRP A 158 -12.26 -12.35 -12.99
N PHE A 159 -12.93 -11.27 -13.40
CA PHE A 159 -12.68 -9.91 -12.94
C PHE A 159 -13.36 -9.58 -11.61
N TYR A 160 -12.92 -8.50 -10.96
CA TYR A 160 -13.54 -8.02 -9.72
C TYR A 160 -15.01 -7.66 -9.93
N GLY A 161 -15.85 -8.10 -8.99
CA GLY A 161 -17.26 -7.70 -8.94
C GLY A 161 -17.44 -6.23 -8.57
N ASN A 162 -18.65 -5.70 -8.76
CA ASN A 162 -18.99 -4.29 -8.52
C ASN A 162 -18.61 -3.74 -7.13
N GLU A 163 -18.75 -4.56 -6.09
CA GLU A 163 -18.42 -4.18 -4.72
C GLU A 163 -16.91 -4.14 -4.50
N ASP A 164 -16.19 -5.14 -4.99
CA ASP A 164 -14.73 -5.19 -4.91
C ASP A 164 -14.05 -4.15 -5.80
N ILE A 165 -14.64 -3.78 -6.94
CA ILE A 165 -14.22 -2.61 -7.72
C ILE A 165 -14.33 -1.33 -6.85
N CYS A 166 -15.40 -1.17 -6.08
CA CYS A 166 -15.50 -0.03 -5.16
C CYS A 166 -14.43 -0.11 -4.07
N ASN A 167 -14.32 -1.27 -3.41
CA ASN A 167 -13.38 -1.51 -2.33
C ASN A 167 -11.92 -1.28 -2.76
N THR A 168 -11.56 -1.60 -4.00
CA THR A 168 -10.17 -1.53 -4.48
C THR A 168 -9.84 -0.25 -5.23
N MET A 169 -10.82 0.39 -5.88
CA MET A 169 -10.54 1.55 -6.74
C MET A 169 -10.95 2.88 -6.11
N LYS A 170 -11.99 2.90 -5.25
CA LYS A 170 -12.45 4.12 -4.58
C LYS A 170 -11.87 4.29 -3.19
N LEU A 171 -11.96 3.24 -2.38
CA LEU A 171 -11.59 3.29 -0.97
C LEU A 171 -10.14 3.76 -0.73
N PRO A 172 -9.14 3.41 -1.58
CA PRO A 172 -7.81 3.99 -1.46
C PRO A 172 -7.79 5.52 -1.47
N GLY A 173 -8.50 6.15 -2.40
CA GLY A 173 -8.59 7.61 -2.47
C GLY A 173 -9.28 8.21 -1.24
N ASP A 174 -10.39 7.60 -0.81
CA ASP A 174 -11.12 8.01 0.39
C ASP A 174 -10.25 7.96 1.66
N LEU A 175 -9.31 7.02 1.72
CA LEU A 175 -8.39 6.85 2.84
C LEU A 175 -7.04 7.53 2.62
N GLY A 176 -6.90 8.39 1.61
CA GLY A 176 -5.73 9.27 1.41
C GLY A 176 -4.64 8.74 0.47
N GLY A 177 -4.91 7.67 -0.27
CA GLY A 177 -4.02 7.19 -1.33
C GLY A 177 -3.84 8.23 -2.44
N SER A 178 -2.62 8.37 -2.93
CA SER A 178 -2.26 9.33 -3.97
C SER A 178 -2.51 8.82 -5.39
N GLY A 179 -2.78 7.52 -5.53
CA GLY A 179 -3.11 6.89 -6.80
C GLY A 179 -3.17 5.37 -6.68
N LEU A 180 -3.47 4.74 -7.81
CA LEU A 180 -3.52 3.29 -7.95
C LEU A 180 -2.46 2.82 -8.94
N VAL A 181 -1.89 1.65 -8.68
CA VAL A 181 -1.14 0.89 -9.68
C VAL A 181 -1.95 -0.34 -10.02
N LEU A 182 -2.54 -0.34 -11.22
CA LEU A 182 -3.30 -1.49 -11.74
C LEU A 182 -2.33 -2.49 -12.33
N TRP A 183 -2.24 -3.67 -11.71
CA TRP A 183 -1.30 -4.71 -12.09
C TRP A 183 -2.03 -5.94 -12.64
N SER A 184 -1.45 -6.54 -13.69
CA SER A 184 -1.81 -7.87 -14.19
C SER A 184 -0.54 -8.61 -14.58
N THR A 185 -0.60 -9.94 -14.59
CA THR A 185 0.50 -10.79 -15.04
C THR A 185 0.68 -10.71 -16.55
N SER A 186 1.86 -10.99 -17.08
CA SER A 186 2.08 -11.17 -18.53
C SER A 186 1.72 -12.58 -19.02
N LYS A 187 1.55 -13.54 -18.10
CA LYS A 187 1.20 -14.93 -18.44
C LYS A 187 -0.08 -14.93 -19.27
N ASN A 188 -0.02 -15.63 -20.41
CA ASN A 188 -1.17 -15.85 -21.29
C ASN A 188 -1.88 -14.57 -21.77
N MET A 189 -1.17 -13.44 -21.83
CA MET A 189 -1.77 -12.13 -22.15
C MET A 189 -2.53 -12.13 -23.48
N ARG A 190 -2.01 -12.79 -24.52
CA ARG A 190 -2.70 -12.89 -25.83
C ARG A 190 -4.12 -13.46 -25.72
N MET A 191 -4.34 -14.40 -24.80
CA MET A 191 -5.65 -15.03 -24.58
C MET A 191 -6.56 -14.17 -23.69
N ARG A 192 -5.99 -13.26 -22.89
CA ARG A 192 -6.74 -12.40 -21.96
C ARG A 192 -7.02 -10.99 -22.50
N CYS A 193 -6.25 -10.52 -23.48
CA CYS A 193 -6.32 -9.15 -23.99
C CYS A 193 -7.75 -8.70 -24.34
N ALA A 194 -8.51 -9.52 -25.07
CA ALA A 194 -9.88 -9.19 -25.47
C ALA A 194 -10.81 -9.07 -24.25
N ASN A 195 -10.73 -10.01 -23.31
CA ASN A 195 -11.51 -10.00 -22.08
C ASN A 195 -11.19 -8.77 -21.22
N ILE A 196 -9.90 -8.46 -21.05
CA ILE A 196 -9.43 -7.26 -20.33
C ILE A 196 -9.95 -5.99 -21.03
N GLY A 197 -9.86 -5.94 -22.36
CA GLY A 197 -10.35 -4.83 -23.16
C GLY A 197 -11.86 -4.60 -22.98
N GLY A 198 -12.65 -5.67 -23.03
CA GLY A 198 -14.09 -5.65 -22.77
C GLY A 198 -14.41 -5.16 -21.36
N PHE A 199 -13.80 -5.76 -20.34
CA PHE A 199 -14.00 -5.38 -18.95
C PHE A 199 -13.62 -3.91 -18.67
N MET A 200 -12.51 -3.44 -19.24
CA MET A 200 -12.09 -2.04 -19.13
C MET A 200 -13.07 -1.09 -19.82
N LYS A 201 -13.56 -1.44 -21.01
CA LYS A 201 -14.49 -0.60 -21.77
C LYS A 201 -15.86 -0.52 -21.10
N GLU A 202 -16.38 -1.63 -20.61
CA GLU A 202 -17.78 -1.77 -20.20
C GLU A 202 -17.98 -1.60 -18.69
N THR A 203 -16.98 -1.94 -17.88
CA THR A 203 -17.13 -1.96 -16.41
C THR A 203 -16.14 -1.04 -15.71
N LEU A 204 -14.84 -1.34 -15.74
CA LEU A 204 -13.87 -0.66 -14.88
C LEU A 204 -13.57 0.77 -15.35
N GLY A 205 -13.44 1.00 -16.66
CA GLY A 205 -13.18 2.33 -17.23
C GLY A 205 -14.25 3.37 -16.88
N PRO A 206 -15.55 3.10 -17.14
CA PRO A 206 -16.63 3.98 -16.72
C PRO A 206 -16.63 4.27 -15.21
N PHE A 207 -16.34 3.26 -14.39
CA PHE A 207 -16.26 3.42 -12.94
C PHE A 207 -15.12 4.36 -12.52
N LEU A 208 -13.91 4.18 -13.08
CA LEU A 208 -12.75 5.02 -12.80
C LEU A 208 -12.97 6.46 -13.25
N GLN A 209 -13.60 6.67 -14.41
CA GLN A 209 -13.97 8.01 -14.88
C GLN A 209 -14.96 8.70 -13.93
N ALA A 210 -15.97 7.97 -13.46
CA ALA A 210 -16.96 8.48 -12.51
C ALA A 210 -16.31 8.87 -11.17
N ILE A 211 -15.39 8.06 -10.64
CA ILE A 211 -14.65 8.40 -9.40
C ILE A 211 -13.77 9.61 -9.64
N LYS A 212 -12.99 9.63 -10.72
CA LYS A 212 -12.11 10.75 -11.04
C LYS A 212 -12.88 12.06 -11.13
N LYS A 213 -14.06 12.07 -11.79
CA LYS A 213 -14.94 13.24 -11.86
C LYS A 213 -15.40 13.69 -10.47
N GLN A 214 -15.83 12.77 -9.62
CA GLN A 214 -16.29 13.08 -8.27
C GLN A 214 -15.16 13.61 -7.37
N SER A 215 -13.98 12.97 -7.41
CA SER A 215 -12.80 13.41 -6.66
C SER A 215 -12.31 14.78 -7.11
N ASN A 216 -12.30 15.04 -8.42
CA ASN A 216 -11.94 16.35 -8.96
C ASN A 216 -12.95 17.43 -8.56
N ASN A 217 -14.25 17.13 -8.62
CA ASN A 217 -15.28 18.05 -8.16
C ASN A 217 -15.07 18.39 -6.68
N CYS A 218 -14.86 17.38 -5.82
CA CYS A 218 -14.59 17.61 -4.40
C CYS A 218 -13.32 18.45 -4.18
N ARG A 219 -12.24 18.14 -4.89
CA ARG A 219 -10.99 18.89 -4.84
C ARG A 219 -11.20 20.37 -5.17
N GLN A 220 -11.98 20.68 -6.20
CA GLN A 220 -12.27 22.06 -6.60
C GLN A 220 -13.19 22.76 -5.59
N THR A 221 -14.25 22.10 -5.12
CA THR A 221 -15.27 22.74 -4.28
C THR A 221 -14.90 22.84 -2.81
N MET A 222 -14.19 21.85 -2.26
CA MET A 222 -13.84 21.78 -0.84
C MET A 222 -12.41 22.23 -0.56
N CYS A 223 -11.49 21.97 -1.50
CA CYS A 223 -10.05 22.12 -1.26
C CYS A 223 -9.39 23.17 -2.17
N TYR A 224 -10.19 24.07 -2.77
CA TYR A 224 -9.74 25.14 -3.68
C TYR A 224 -8.79 24.67 -4.80
N GLY A 225 -8.92 23.42 -5.24
CA GLY A 225 -8.03 22.85 -6.24
C GLY A 225 -6.63 22.48 -5.74
N ASN A 226 -6.33 22.67 -4.44
CA ASN A 226 -5.00 22.55 -3.81
C ASN A 226 -4.91 21.42 -2.79
N GLY A 227 -5.79 20.42 -2.87
CA GLY A 227 -5.77 19.26 -1.99
C GLY A 227 -6.71 18.16 -2.47
N ASN A 228 -6.59 17.00 -1.82
CA ASN A 228 -7.47 15.86 -2.08
C ASN A 228 -8.46 15.68 -0.93
N CYS A 229 -9.70 15.38 -1.27
CA CYS A 229 -10.71 15.03 -0.27
C CYS A 229 -10.45 13.63 0.28
N VAL A 230 -10.38 13.53 1.61
CA VAL A 230 -10.22 12.27 2.34
C VAL A 230 -11.29 12.17 3.41
N LEU A 231 -11.72 10.97 3.75
CA LEU A 231 -12.74 10.78 4.76
C LEU A 231 -12.24 11.17 6.15
N LYS A 232 -13.10 11.87 6.90
CA LYS A 232 -12.88 12.20 8.32
C LYS A 232 -12.91 10.95 9.20
N LYS A 233 -13.86 10.04 8.92
CA LYS A 233 -14.04 8.79 9.65
C LYS A 233 -14.04 7.60 8.69
N PRO A 234 -13.43 6.46 9.07
CA PRO A 234 -13.47 5.27 8.24
C PRO A 234 -14.92 4.78 7.99
N LEU A 235 -15.18 4.26 6.78
CA LEU A 235 -16.50 3.72 6.43
C LEU A 235 -16.72 2.32 7.02
N LYS A 236 -18.00 1.90 7.03
CA LYS A 236 -18.41 0.51 7.30
C LYS A 236 -18.54 -0.35 6.03
N LYS A 237 -18.63 0.29 4.86
CA LYS A 237 -18.60 -0.32 3.51
C LYS A 237 -18.21 0.73 2.47
N CYS A 238 -17.84 0.30 1.27
CA CYS A 238 -17.59 1.25 0.18
C CYS A 238 -18.89 1.77 -0.41
N TYR A 239 -18.95 3.09 -0.67
CA TYR A 239 -20.06 3.73 -1.37
C TYR A 239 -19.55 4.31 -2.68
N LYS A 240 -20.15 3.93 -3.82
CA LYS A 240 -19.71 4.38 -5.15
C LYS A 240 -19.74 5.91 -5.31
N SER A 241 -20.65 6.59 -4.61
CA SER A 241 -20.86 8.04 -4.74
C SER A 241 -20.30 8.85 -3.57
N MET A 242 -19.62 9.96 -3.85
CA MET A 242 -19.22 11.00 -2.89
C MET A 242 -20.37 12.00 -2.62
N LYS A 243 -21.56 11.52 -2.23
CA LYS A 243 -22.75 12.39 -2.11
C LYS A 243 -22.74 13.36 -0.93
N ASN A 244 -22.15 12.96 0.20
CA ASN A 244 -22.10 13.79 1.40
C ASN A 244 -20.66 14.28 1.62
N LEU A 245 -20.37 15.48 1.09
CA LEU A 245 -19.05 16.10 1.18
C LEU A 245 -18.69 16.51 2.62
N GLU A 246 -19.65 16.66 3.52
CA GLU A 246 -19.40 16.99 4.93
C GLU A 246 -18.59 15.89 5.66
N ASN A 247 -18.64 14.66 5.15
CA ASN A 247 -17.85 13.53 5.66
C ASN A 247 -16.38 13.58 5.23
N TYR A 248 -16.01 14.50 4.35
CA TYR A 248 -14.65 14.65 3.83
C TYR A 248 -13.97 15.89 4.43
N THR A 249 -12.65 15.80 4.52
CA THR A 249 -11.74 16.89 4.85
C THR A 249 -10.66 16.98 3.77
N CYS A 250 -9.94 18.09 3.71
CA CYS A 250 -8.89 18.27 2.73
C CYS A 250 -7.54 17.76 3.27
N ARG A 251 -6.86 16.97 2.44
CA ARG A 251 -5.44 16.66 2.56
C ARG A 251 -4.71 17.52 1.53
N CYS A 252 -4.18 18.65 1.96
CA CYS A 252 -3.56 19.64 1.08
C CYS A 252 -2.34 19.09 0.35
N ASP A 253 -2.12 19.65 -0.84
CA ASP A 253 -0.91 19.43 -1.61
C ASP A 253 0.27 20.15 -0.98
N ARG A 254 1.48 19.82 -1.46
CA ARG A 254 2.70 20.46 -0.96
C ARG A 254 2.66 21.96 -1.26
N GLY A 255 2.95 22.77 -0.25
CA GLY A 255 2.91 24.23 -0.34
C GLY A 255 1.57 24.85 0.05
N TYR A 256 0.56 24.03 0.39
CA TYR A 256 -0.75 24.49 0.81
C TYR A 256 -1.14 23.92 2.18
N GLY A 257 -1.93 24.69 2.93
CA GLY A 257 -2.32 24.38 4.30
C GLY A 257 -3.67 24.99 4.66
N GLY A 258 -4.07 24.78 5.91
CA GLY A 258 -5.41 25.11 6.38
C GLY A 258 -6.45 24.02 6.10
N PRO A 259 -7.69 24.21 6.59
CA PRO A 259 -8.76 23.21 6.49
C PRO A 259 -9.28 22.99 5.07
N ASP A 260 -9.09 23.96 4.18
CA ASP A 260 -9.58 24.01 2.79
C ASP A 260 -8.44 24.15 1.76
N CYS A 261 -7.18 24.14 2.20
CA CYS A 261 -5.99 24.28 1.34
C CYS A 261 -5.88 25.61 0.59
N LEU A 262 -6.53 26.66 1.07
CA LEU A 262 -6.43 27.99 0.47
C LEU A 262 -5.12 28.71 0.82
N GLN A 263 -4.53 28.39 1.97
CA GLN A 263 -3.35 29.11 2.48
C GLN A 263 -2.07 28.56 1.86
N GLU A 264 -1.32 29.41 1.16
CA GLU A 264 0.06 29.09 0.80
C GLU A 264 0.92 29.05 2.05
N VAL A 265 1.53 27.90 2.31
CA VAL A 265 2.47 27.72 3.41
C VAL A 265 3.87 27.64 2.86
N LYS A 266 4.70 28.60 3.26
CA LYS A 266 6.16 28.52 3.16
C LYS A 266 6.69 27.56 4.22
N GLU A 267 6.25 26.30 4.22
CA GLU A 267 6.74 25.37 5.22
C GLU A 267 8.15 24.86 4.85
N HIS A 268 9.13 25.50 5.50
CA HIS A 268 10.49 25.02 5.75
C HIS A 268 10.54 23.78 6.69
N HIS A 269 9.41 23.25 7.14
CA HIS A 269 9.35 22.01 7.92
C HIS A 269 8.95 20.84 7.04
N LEU A 270 9.84 20.52 6.09
CA LEU A 270 10.41 19.20 5.84
C LEU A 270 11.43 19.30 4.70
N GLU A 271 12.50 20.04 4.98
CA GLU A 271 13.76 19.94 4.27
C GLU A 271 14.36 18.53 4.48
N THR A 272 13.89 17.55 3.72
CA THR A 272 14.72 16.42 3.24
C THR A 272 14.24 15.99 1.86
N ASN A 273 14.22 16.96 0.94
CA ASN A 273 14.45 16.69 -0.48
C ASN A 273 15.22 17.91 -1.01
N ARG A 274 16.53 17.99 -0.74
CA ARG A 274 17.40 18.83 -1.57
C ARG A 274 17.39 18.23 -2.97
N ALA A 275 16.68 18.90 -3.87
CA ALA A 275 17.01 19.01 -5.28
C ALA A 275 16.38 20.33 -5.77
N PHE A 276 17.23 21.37 -5.89
CA PHE A 276 17.06 22.36 -6.94
C PHE A 276 17.20 21.64 -8.29
#